data_AF-A0A3M7L0S7-F1
#
_entry.id   AF-A0A3M7L0S7-F1
#
_cell.length_a   1.000
_cell.length_b   1.000
_cell.length_c   1.000
_cell.angle_alpha   90.00
_cell.angle_beta   90.00
_cell.angle_gamma   90.00
#
_symmetry.space_group_name_H-M   'P 1'
#
loop_
_entity.id
_entity.type
_entity.pdbx_description
1 polymer ?
#
loop_
_entity_poly.entity_id
_entity_poly.type
_entity_poly.pdbx_seq_one_letter_code
_entity_poly.pdbx_strand_id
1 'polypeptide(L)'
;SLQAAAARLFPESLAVHLTGPEFSAWLEKGAPRVKVVLFSVQDRVAPMLLAAAGTLHDHGVDFGVAPPGDALIAQYFNVTEGPVIFAAYPDPRAPSAAPIREQYRGPFSYLALTTWVVSLTARFSTVPDDLWAHGVYATLAPRLGGKQDWEDACAPGPCALAVLPGGPAYAESVRALRAMRQAAAQELGRATRSARYAWLDAGRHPRLAASLLSERQGEDAAPALIVLDLQRRRRATVVPWDWTTGAVLDCVDDFLAGKGVEEGIEVRAMHRLGS
;
A
#
# COMPACT_ATOMS: atom_id res chain seq x y z
N SER A 1 -6.20 1.24 -32.61
CA SER A 1 -6.75 1.71 -31.33
C SER A 1 -5.95 1.12 -30.17
N LEU A 2 -5.98 1.74 -28.99
CA LEU A 2 -5.38 1.21 -27.75
C LEU A 2 -5.84 -0.24 -27.45
N GLN A 3 -7.09 -0.54 -27.81
CA GLN A 3 -7.72 -1.86 -27.75
C GLN A 3 -7.04 -2.90 -28.64
N ALA A 4 -6.68 -2.55 -29.89
CA ALA A 4 -5.95 -3.45 -30.78
C ALA A 4 -4.47 -3.63 -30.37
N ALA A 5 -3.88 -2.65 -29.67
CA ALA A 5 -2.51 -2.76 -29.15
C ALA A 5 -2.46 -3.65 -27.89
N ALA A 6 -3.39 -3.45 -26.95
CA ALA A 6 -3.48 -4.28 -25.74
C ALA A 6 -3.75 -5.76 -26.06
N ALA A 7 -4.68 -6.05 -26.96
CA ALA A 7 -4.98 -7.42 -27.38
C ALA A 7 -3.84 -8.11 -28.17
N ARG A 8 -2.91 -7.34 -28.74
CA ARG A 8 -1.71 -7.87 -29.42
C ARG A 8 -0.55 -8.12 -28.44
N LEU A 9 -0.48 -7.33 -27.37
CA LEU A 9 0.61 -7.38 -26.39
C LEU A 9 0.31 -8.32 -25.22
N PHE A 10 -0.98 -8.52 -24.90
CA PHE A 10 -1.42 -9.34 -23.79
C PHE A 10 -2.44 -10.37 -24.27
N PRO A 11 -2.15 -11.68 -24.14
CA PRO A 11 -3.07 -12.70 -24.61
C PRO A 11 -4.35 -12.68 -23.76
N GLU A 12 -5.51 -12.80 -24.42
CA GLU A 12 -6.83 -12.87 -23.76
C GLU A 12 -6.91 -14.02 -22.74
N SER A 13 -6.05 -15.04 -22.88
CA SER A 13 -5.94 -16.15 -21.92
C SER A 13 -5.54 -15.73 -20.50
N LEU A 14 -5.06 -14.50 -20.29
CA LEU A 14 -4.71 -13.98 -18.95
C LEU A 14 -5.92 -13.44 -18.18
N ALA A 15 -7.02 -13.14 -18.86
CA ALA A 15 -8.30 -12.79 -18.24
C ALA A 15 -9.32 -13.88 -18.58
N VAL A 16 -9.51 -14.82 -17.64
CA VAL A 16 -10.31 -16.02 -17.87
C VAL A 16 -11.79 -15.68 -17.89
N HIS A 17 -12.52 -16.08 -18.94
CA HIS A 17 -13.98 -16.06 -18.90
C HIS A 17 -14.46 -17.12 -17.93
N LEU A 18 -15.05 -16.69 -16.82
CA LEU A 18 -15.48 -17.56 -15.74
C LEU A 18 -16.90 -18.02 -15.96
N THR A 19 -17.08 -19.33 -15.87
CA THR A 19 -18.38 -19.99 -15.74
C THR A 19 -18.49 -20.63 -14.36
N GLY A 20 -19.69 -20.83 -13.84
CA GLY A 20 -19.93 -21.47 -12.53
C GLY A 20 -19.06 -22.72 -12.25
N PRO A 21 -18.92 -23.69 -13.17
CA PRO A 21 -18.09 -24.89 -12.95
C PRO A 21 -16.59 -24.61 -12.80
N GLU A 22 -16.08 -23.60 -13.49
CA GLU A 22 -14.65 -23.27 -13.52
C GLU A 22 -14.27 -22.31 -12.38
N PHE A 23 -15.25 -21.60 -11.82
CA PHE A 23 -15.05 -20.57 -10.80
C PHE A 23 -14.36 -21.11 -9.55
N SER A 24 -14.84 -22.21 -8.97
CA SER A 24 -14.27 -22.77 -7.73
C SER A 24 -12.81 -23.20 -7.94
N ALA A 25 -12.55 -23.91 -9.05
CA ALA A 25 -11.19 -24.33 -9.39
C ALA A 25 -10.27 -23.13 -9.65
N TRP A 26 -10.77 -22.09 -10.32
CA TRP A 26 -10.02 -20.85 -10.56
C TRP A 26 -9.72 -20.09 -9.27
N LEU A 27 -10.68 -20.03 -8.34
CA LEU A 27 -10.55 -19.36 -7.05
C LEU A 27 -9.47 -20.04 -6.18
N GLU A 28 -9.40 -21.37 -6.19
CA GLU A 28 -8.44 -22.16 -5.40
C GLU A 28 -7.06 -22.28 -6.06
N LYS A 29 -6.98 -22.13 -7.40
CA LYS A 29 -5.73 -22.30 -8.15
C LYS A 29 -4.63 -21.35 -7.66
N GLY A 30 -3.52 -21.94 -7.21
CA GLY A 30 -2.28 -21.21 -6.92
C GLY A 30 -2.36 -20.27 -5.72
N ALA A 31 -3.27 -20.49 -4.76
CA ALA A 31 -3.34 -19.68 -3.54
C ALA A 31 -2.00 -19.70 -2.76
N PRO A 32 -1.56 -18.57 -2.17
CA PRO A 32 -2.28 -17.29 -2.03
C PRO A 32 -2.08 -16.34 -3.23
N ARG A 33 -3.19 -15.98 -3.92
CA ARG A 33 -3.22 -15.02 -5.05
C ARG A 33 -4.42 -14.08 -4.90
N VAL A 34 -4.28 -12.83 -5.36
CA VAL A 34 -5.44 -11.92 -5.50
C VAL A 34 -6.23 -12.32 -6.74
N LYS A 35 -7.53 -12.48 -6.59
CA LYS A 35 -8.47 -12.89 -7.63
C LYS A 35 -9.34 -11.69 -7.99
N VAL A 36 -9.11 -11.07 -9.14
CA VAL A 36 -9.87 -9.90 -9.60
C VAL A 36 -10.92 -10.36 -10.60
N VAL A 37 -12.20 -10.04 -10.36
CA VAL A 37 -13.30 -10.39 -11.25
C VAL A 37 -13.99 -9.13 -11.74
N LEU A 38 -14.07 -8.97 -13.06
CA LEU A 38 -14.94 -7.98 -13.71
C LEU A 38 -16.29 -8.64 -14.03
N PHE A 39 -17.36 -8.11 -13.46
CA PHE A 39 -18.71 -8.45 -13.87
C PHE A 39 -19.12 -7.52 -15.01
N SER A 40 -19.39 -8.08 -16.19
CA SER A 40 -19.71 -7.31 -17.39
C SER A 40 -20.81 -8.00 -18.19
N VAL A 41 -21.78 -7.23 -18.69
CA VAL A 41 -22.79 -7.71 -19.64
C VAL A 41 -22.26 -7.86 -21.06
N GLN A 42 -21.05 -7.34 -21.33
CA GLN A 42 -20.38 -7.50 -22.62
C GLN A 42 -19.46 -8.72 -22.57
N ASP A 43 -19.53 -9.58 -23.58
CA ASP A 43 -18.63 -10.73 -23.79
C ASP A 43 -17.17 -10.34 -24.04
N ARG A 44 -16.85 -9.05 -24.14
CA ARG A 44 -15.49 -8.57 -24.37
C ARG A 44 -14.83 -8.15 -23.07
N VAL A 45 -13.62 -8.65 -22.84
CA VAL A 45 -12.78 -8.16 -21.73
C VAL A 45 -12.41 -6.70 -21.97
N ALA A 46 -12.60 -5.86 -20.94
CA ALA A 46 -12.19 -4.46 -21.01
C ALA A 46 -10.67 -4.37 -21.27
N PRO A 47 -10.19 -3.55 -22.24
CA PRO A 47 -8.77 -3.51 -22.60
C PRO A 47 -7.83 -3.18 -21.44
N MET A 48 -8.31 -2.39 -20.46
CA MET A 48 -7.55 -2.10 -19.25
C MET A 48 -7.39 -3.31 -18.33
N LEU A 49 -8.36 -4.22 -18.31
CA LEU A 49 -8.29 -5.45 -17.52
C LEU A 49 -7.28 -6.39 -18.15
N LEU A 50 -7.26 -6.50 -19.49
CA LEU A 50 -6.23 -7.26 -20.21
C LEU A 50 -4.83 -6.70 -19.96
N ALA A 51 -4.67 -5.38 -20.01
CA ALA A 51 -3.40 -4.74 -19.69
C ALA A 51 -2.98 -5.00 -18.22
N ALA A 52 -3.91 -4.86 -17.26
CA ALA A 52 -3.64 -5.14 -15.86
C ALA A 52 -3.30 -6.62 -15.62
N ALA A 53 -4.00 -7.55 -16.29
CA ALA A 53 -3.72 -8.97 -16.22
C ALA A 53 -2.32 -9.29 -16.76
N GLY A 54 -1.97 -8.74 -17.90
CA GLY A 54 -0.63 -8.83 -18.47
C GLY A 54 0.48 -8.34 -17.54
N THR A 55 0.24 -7.22 -16.85
CA THR A 55 1.21 -6.66 -15.91
C THR A 55 1.30 -7.42 -14.60
N LEU A 56 0.21 -8.00 -14.09
CA LEU A 56 0.13 -8.49 -12.70
C LEU A 56 0.06 -10.01 -12.57
N HIS A 57 -0.09 -10.74 -13.68
CA HIS A 57 -0.21 -12.20 -13.65
C HIS A 57 0.96 -12.89 -12.94
N ASP A 58 2.18 -12.50 -13.31
CA ASP A 58 3.40 -13.09 -12.74
C ASP A 58 3.65 -12.63 -11.30
N HIS A 59 2.85 -11.70 -10.80
CA HIS A 59 2.95 -11.12 -9.45
C HIS A 59 1.84 -11.59 -8.50
N GLY A 60 1.27 -12.76 -8.75
CA GLY A 60 0.31 -13.38 -7.83
C GLY A 60 -1.10 -12.85 -7.96
N VAL A 61 -1.48 -12.30 -9.12
CA VAL A 61 -2.83 -11.82 -9.41
C VAL A 61 -3.43 -12.60 -10.56
N ASP A 62 -4.66 -13.08 -10.40
CA ASP A 62 -5.43 -13.66 -11.50
C ASP A 62 -6.63 -12.78 -11.82
N PHE A 63 -6.94 -12.67 -13.11
CA PHE A 63 -8.07 -11.92 -13.60
C PHE A 63 -9.11 -12.86 -14.21
N GLY A 64 -10.38 -12.56 -13.91
CA GLY A 64 -11.53 -13.24 -14.46
C GLY A 64 -12.58 -12.25 -14.94
N VAL A 65 -13.41 -12.69 -15.87
CA VAL A 65 -14.60 -11.96 -16.34
C VAL A 65 -15.81 -12.87 -16.21
N ALA A 66 -16.87 -12.39 -15.58
CA ALA A 66 -18.10 -13.14 -15.40
C ALA A 66 -19.31 -12.32 -15.85
N PRO A 67 -20.36 -12.95 -16.41
CA PRO A 67 -21.62 -12.26 -16.62
C PRO A 67 -22.30 -12.00 -15.25
N PRO A 68 -22.95 -10.84 -15.03
CA PRO A 68 -23.68 -10.57 -13.79
C PRO A 68 -24.79 -11.60 -13.49
N GLY A 69 -25.27 -12.31 -14.50
CA GLY A 69 -26.29 -13.36 -14.38
C GLY A 69 -25.78 -14.74 -13.98
N ASP A 70 -24.46 -14.96 -13.83
CA ASP A 70 -23.96 -16.23 -13.30
C ASP A 70 -24.25 -16.30 -11.80
N ALA A 71 -25.27 -17.08 -11.43
CA ALA A 71 -25.80 -17.13 -10.08
C ALA A 71 -24.76 -17.52 -9.02
N LEU A 72 -23.82 -18.41 -9.34
CA LEU A 72 -22.83 -18.91 -8.39
C LEU A 72 -21.77 -17.85 -8.11
N ILE A 73 -21.25 -17.22 -9.16
CA ILE A 73 -20.21 -16.18 -9.04
C ILE A 73 -20.81 -14.90 -8.45
N ALA A 74 -22.00 -14.50 -8.90
CA ALA A 74 -22.71 -13.32 -8.39
C ALA A 74 -23.07 -13.47 -6.91
N GLN A 75 -23.54 -14.64 -6.47
CA GLN A 75 -23.79 -14.92 -5.06
C GLN A 75 -22.50 -14.86 -4.23
N TYR A 76 -21.39 -15.40 -4.73
CA TYR A 76 -20.12 -15.38 -4.01
C TYR A 76 -19.62 -13.95 -3.76
N PHE A 77 -19.73 -13.06 -4.74
CA PHE A 77 -19.28 -11.66 -4.60
C PHE A 77 -20.38 -10.69 -4.15
N ASN A 78 -21.61 -11.17 -3.94
CA ASN A 78 -22.79 -10.36 -3.66
C ASN A 78 -23.04 -9.25 -4.71
N VAL A 79 -23.00 -9.65 -5.99
CA VAL A 79 -23.24 -8.76 -7.14
C VAL A 79 -24.69 -8.85 -7.58
N THR A 80 -25.34 -7.69 -7.70
CA THR A 80 -26.73 -7.55 -8.19
C THR A 80 -26.80 -6.87 -9.55
N GLU A 81 -25.78 -6.11 -9.93
CA GLU A 81 -25.75 -5.29 -11.14
C GLU A 81 -24.30 -5.03 -11.60
N GLY A 82 -24.10 -4.75 -12.89
CA GLY A 82 -22.80 -4.50 -13.49
C GLY A 82 -22.82 -3.29 -14.45
N PRO A 83 -21.65 -2.77 -14.86
CA PRO A 83 -20.33 -3.35 -14.64
C PRO A 83 -19.73 -3.01 -13.28
N VAL A 84 -19.19 -4.01 -12.59
CA VAL A 84 -18.50 -3.86 -11.30
C VAL A 84 -17.25 -4.73 -11.25
N ILE A 85 -16.23 -4.29 -10.51
CA ILE A 85 -15.01 -5.07 -10.28
C ILE A 85 -14.94 -5.42 -8.80
N PHE A 86 -14.64 -6.69 -8.51
CA PHE A 86 -14.35 -7.19 -7.17
C PHE A 86 -12.97 -7.83 -7.13
N ALA A 87 -12.39 -7.86 -5.93
CA ALA A 87 -11.24 -8.70 -5.61
C ALA A 87 -11.62 -9.66 -4.49
N ALA A 88 -11.21 -10.91 -4.62
CA ALA A 88 -11.12 -11.88 -3.53
C ALA A 88 -9.65 -12.12 -3.23
N TYR A 89 -9.26 -12.02 -1.96
CA TYR A 89 -7.88 -12.23 -1.54
C TYR A 89 -7.85 -12.87 -0.15
N PRO A 90 -6.81 -13.66 0.18
CA PRO A 90 -6.71 -14.29 1.49
C PRO A 90 -6.72 -13.23 2.59
N ASP A 91 -7.36 -13.54 3.72
CA ASP A 91 -7.25 -12.67 4.88
C ASP A 91 -5.82 -12.75 5.42
N PRO A 92 -5.02 -11.65 5.40
CA PRO A 92 -3.69 -11.67 5.98
C PRO A 92 -3.71 -11.97 7.49
N ARG A 93 -4.87 -11.82 8.16
CA ARG A 93 -5.11 -12.11 9.58
C ARG A 93 -5.41 -13.58 9.85
N ALA A 94 -5.94 -14.29 8.85
CA ALA A 94 -6.34 -15.68 8.95
C ALA A 94 -6.29 -16.31 7.55
N PRO A 95 -5.11 -16.75 7.08
CA PRO A 95 -4.95 -17.30 5.73
C PRO A 95 -5.83 -18.53 5.46
N SER A 96 -6.30 -19.20 6.51
CA SER A 96 -7.26 -20.32 6.47
C SER A 96 -8.73 -19.90 6.56
N ALA A 97 -9.03 -18.62 6.81
CA ALA A 97 -10.38 -18.09 6.78
C ALA A 97 -10.87 -17.84 5.35
N ALA A 98 -12.18 -17.61 5.21
CA ALA A 98 -12.77 -17.26 3.93
C ALA A 98 -12.10 -15.99 3.36
N PRO A 99 -11.82 -15.94 2.04
CA PRO A 99 -11.24 -14.77 1.40
C PRO A 99 -12.03 -13.49 1.68
N ILE A 100 -11.31 -12.41 1.92
CA ILE A 100 -11.89 -11.06 1.96
C ILE A 100 -12.33 -10.70 0.55
N ARG A 101 -13.53 -10.16 0.43
CA ARG A 101 -14.11 -9.67 -0.82
C ARG A 101 -14.23 -8.16 -0.75
N GLU A 102 -13.58 -7.47 -1.67
CA GLU A 102 -13.56 -6.01 -1.72
C GLU A 102 -14.01 -5.53 -3.11
N GLN A 103 -14.98 -4.61 -3.15
CA GLN A 103 -15.42 -3.98 -4.38
C GLN A 103 -14.48 -2.82 -4.74
N TYR A 104 -14.06 -2.77 -6.00
CA TYR A 104 -13.36 -1.60 -6.52
C TYR A 104 -14.34 -0.42 -6.70
N ARG A 105 -14.00 0.72 -6.10
CA ARG A 105 -14.80 1.96 -6.19
C ARG A 105 -14.08 3.12 -6.88
N GLY A 106 -12.91 2.86 -7.46
CA GLY A 106 -12.12 3.88 -8.13
C GLY A 106 -12.57 4.15 -9.57
N PRO A 107 -11.96 5.15 -10.23
CA PRO A 107 -12.21 5.43 -11.64
C PRO A 107 -11.85 4.24 -12.52
N PHE A 108 -12.68 3.96 -13.53
CA PHE A 108 -12.41 2.90 -14.51
C PHE A 108 -11.22 3.31 -15.40
N SER A 109 -10.00 3.06 -14.93
CA SER A 109 -8.74 3.39 -15.60
C SER A 109 -7.66 2.36 -15.24
N TYR A 110 -6.73 2.11 -16.17
CA TYR A 110 -5.62 1.18 -15.94
C TYR A 110 -4.82 1.54 -14.67
N LEU A 111 -4.39 2.80 -14.54
CA LEU A 111 -3.57 3.25 -13.42
C LEU A 111 -4.28 3.09 -12.07
N ALA A 112 -5.56 3.47 -11.98
CA ALA A 112 -6.29 3.39 -10.73
C ALA A 112 -6.63 1.93 -10.34
N LEU A 113 -6.90 1.07 -11.33
CA LEU A 113 -7.16 -0.35 -11.09
C LEU A 113 -5.89 -1.07 -10.63
N THR A 114 -4.78 -0.91 -11.35
CA THR A 114 -3.50 -1.52 -10.94
C THR A 114 -3.07 -1.00 -9.58
N THR A 115 -3.20 0.30 -9.32
CA THR A 115 -2.94 0.91 -7.99
C THR A 115 -3.68 0.19 -6.87
N TRP A 116 -4.98 -0.02 -7.06
CA TRP A 116 -5.78 -0.71 -6.07
C TRP A 116 -5.39 -2.17 -5.91
N VAL A 117 -5.30 -2.95 -7.00
CA VAL A 117 -4.94 -4.39 -6.95
C VAL A 117 -3.59 -4.61 -6.30
N VAL A 118 -2.63 -3.77 -6.63
CA VAL A 118 -1.23 -3.87 -6.20
C VAL A 118 -1.16 -3.42 -4.73
N SER A 119 -2.02 -2.51 -4.27
CA SER A 119 -2.24 -2.25 -2.83
C SER A 119 -2.82 -3.44 -2.06
N LEU A 120 -3.62 -4.30 -2.70
CA LEU A 120 -4.12 -5.53 -2.09
C LEU A 120 -3.00 -6.56 -1.98
N THR A 121 -2.21 -6.76 -3.04
CA THR A 121 -1.08 -7.69 -3.04
C THR A 121 -0.04 -7.34 -1.97
N ALA A 122 0.26 -6.05 -1.84
CA ALA A 122 1.19 -5.53 -0.85
C ALA A 122 0.81 -5.87 0.61
N ARG A 123 -0.47 -6.21 0.90
CA ARG A 123 -0.90 -6.60 2.24
C ARG A 123 -0.38 -7.97 2.67
N PHE A 124 0.00 -8.82 1.73
CA PHE A 124 0.38 -10.22 2.00
C PHE A 124 1.66 -10.67 1.31
N SER A 125 2.23 -9.89 0.40
CA SER A 125 3.53 -10.18 -0.22
C SER A 125 4.36 -8.92 -0.46
N THR A 126 5.67 -9.10 -0.67
CA THR A 126 6.57 -8.03 -1.10
C THR A 126 6.34 -7.74 -2.58
N VAL A 127 6.19 -6.46 -2.92
CA VAL A 127 5.89 -6.08 -4.30
C VAL A 127 7.17 -5.86 -5.10
N PRO A 128 7.31 -6.50 -6.27
CA PRO A 128 8.49 -6.36 -7.13
C PRO A 128 8.80 -4.94 -7.58
N ASP A 129 10.09 -4.69 -7.80
CA ASP A 129 10.69 -3.37 -8.06
C ASP A 129 10.16 -2.68 -9.32
N ASP A 130 9.82 -3.44 -10.34
CA ASP A 130 9.26 -2.98 -11.61
C ASP A 130 7.85 -2.39 -11.43
N LEU A 131 7.02 -2.98 -10.56
CA LEU A 131 5.69 -2.44 -10.26
C LEU A 131 5.73 -1.10 -9.50
N TRP A 132 6.80 -0.83 -8.75
CA TRP A 132 7.00 0.47 -8.10
C TRP A 132 7.27 1.59 -9.09
N ALA A 133 7.98 1.30 -10.18
CA ALA A 133 8.33 2.29 -11.21
C ALA A 133 7.09 2.86 -11.93
N HIS A 134 5.97 2.15 -11.89
CA HIS A 134 4.71 2.56 -12.52
C HIS A 134 3.86 3.52 -11.65
N GLY A 135 4.36 4.00 -10.51
CA GLY A 135 3.66 5.01 -9.68
C GLY A 135 2.46 4.48 -8.90
N VAL A 136 2.34 3.16 -8.81
CA VAL A 136 1.14 2.38 -8.42
C VAL A 136 0.84 2.47 -6.90
N TYR A 137 1.70 3.12 -6.10
CA TYR A 137 1.60 3.16 -4.63
C TYR A 137 1.68 4.56 -4.02
N ALA A 138 1.43 5.60 -4.81
CA ALA A 138 1.65 6.98 -4.38
C ALA A 138 0.84 7.39 -3.12
N THR A 139 -0.28 6.73 -2.87
CA THR A 139 -1.23 7.05 -1.78
C THR A 139 -0.88 6.40 -0.44
N LEU A 140 -0.10 5.32 -0.45
CA LEU A 140 0.44 4.73 0.78
C LEU A 140 1.60 5.59 1.26
N ALA A 141 1.69 5.80 2.58
CA ALA A 141 2.64 6.72 3.21
C ALA A 141 2.69 8.09 2.49
N PRO A 142 1.67 8.96 2.64
CA PRO A 142 1.62 10.23 1.95
C PRO A 142 2.79 11.15 2.34
N ARG A 143 3.15 12.03 1.40
CA ARG A 143 4.08 13.14 1.70
C ARG A 143 3.35 14.19 2.52
N LEU A 144 3.98 14.67 3.57
CA LEU A 144 3.48 15.77 4.37
C LEU A 144 3.90 17.11 3.76
N GLY A 145 2.96 18.05 3.66
CA GLY A 145 3.16 19.40 3.14
C GLY A 145 3.66 20.41 4.18
N GLY A 146 3.85 19.99 5.44
CA GLY A 146 4.38 20.83 6.50
C GLY A 146 3.94 20.39 7.89
N LYS A 147 4.06 21.30 8.85
CA LYS A 147 3.82 21.03 10.28
C LYS A 147 2.37 20.62 10.57
N GLN A 148 1.39 21.26 9.94
CA GLN A 148 -0.02 20.97 10.15
C GLN A 148 -0.37 19.55 9.68
N ASP A 149 -0.01 19.21 8.43
CA ASP A 149 -0.21 17.87 7.87
C ASP A 149 0.44 16.77 8.72
N TRP A 150 1.62 17.07 9.27
CA TRP A 150 2.34 16.20 10.19
C TRP A 150 1.56 15.93 11.49
N GLU A 151 1.12 16.99 12.17
CA GLU A 151 0.36 16.89 13.41
C GLU A 151 -0.97 16.17 13.16
N ASP A 152 -1.67 16.49 12.08
CA ASP A 152 -2.95 15.86 11.73
C ASP A 152 -2.79 14.37 11.40
N ALA A 153 -1.72 14.00 10.68
CA ALA A 153 -1.45 12.61 10.35
C ALA A 153 -1.15 11.76 11.60
N CYS A 154 -0.55 12.34 12.64
CA CYS A 154 -0.06 11.60 13.81
C CYS A 154 -0.83 11.88 15.12
N ALA A 155 -1.77 12.82 15.12
CA ALA A 155 -2.64 13.11 16.26
C ALA A 155 -3.48 11.91 16.74
N PRO A 156 -4.03 11.04 15.86
CA PRO A 156 -4.96 10.01 16.33
C PRO A 156 -4.28 8.73 16.83
N GLY A 157 -2.94 8.66 16.92
CA GLY A 157 -2.22 7.50 17.47
C GLY A 157 -0.78 7.36 16.98
N PRO A 158 -0.15 6.20 17.20
CA PRO A 158 1.21 5.91 16.73
C PRO A 158 1.39 6.19 15.23
N CYS A 159 2.53 6.77 14.88
CA CYS A 159 2.83 7.27 13.55
C CYS A 159 4.29 7.02 13.22
N ALA A 160 4.55 6.29 12.14
CA ALA A 160 5.85 6.06 11.55
C ALA A 160 6.10 7.11 10.44
N LEU A 161 7.10 7.94 10.64
CA LEU A 161 7.51 9.02 9.74
C LEU A 161 8.89 8.74 9.19
N ALA A 162 9.03 8.70 7.87
CA ALA A 162 10.34 8.77 7.23
C ALA A 162 10.71 10.23 6.95
N VAL A 163 11.86 10.68 7.46
CA VAL A 163 12.45 11.96 7.09
C VAL A 163 13.51 11.69 6.04
N LEU A 164 13.29 12.15 4.81
CA LEU A 164 14.13 11.84 3.66
C LEU A 164 14.89 13.10 3.21
N PRO A 165 16.17 12.97 2.79
CA PRO A 165 16.95 14.10 2.31
C PRO A 165 16.33 14.70 1.04
N GLY A 166 16.36 16.03 0.93
CA GLY A 166 15.98 16.73 -0.31
C GLY A 166 17.20 16.89 -1.22
N GLY A 167 17.07 16.59 -2.50
CA GLY A 167 18.19 16.62 -3.45
C GLY A 167 18.80 15.24 -3.73
N PRO A 168 19.97 15.13 -4.38
CA PRO A 168 20.39 13.95 -5.16
C PRO A 168 20.89 12.75 -4.33
N ALA A 169 20.19 12.37 -3.27
CA ALA A 169 20.23 11.05 -2.65
C ALA A 169 18.96 10.25 -3.02
N TYR A 170 18.72 10.11 -4.33
CA TYR A 170 17.49 9.54 -4.87
C TYR A 170 17.37 8.04 -4.58
N ALA A 171 18.45 7.27 -4.67
CA ALA A 171 18.39 5.81 -4.52
C ALA A 171 17.99 5.38 -3.10
N GLU A 172 18.54 6.02 -2.07
CA GLU A 172 18.24 5.67 -0.69
C GLU A 172 16.86 6.16 -0.26
N SER A 173 16.47 7.37 -0.65
CA SER A 173 15.12 7.90 -0.44
C SER A 173 14.05 7.05 -1.13
N VAL A 174 14.34 6.53 -2.32
CA VAL A 174 13.45 5.58 -3.02
C VAL A 174 13.33 4.27 -2.26
N ARG A 175 14.42 3.70 -1.75
CA ARG A 175 14.40 2.48 -0.93
C ARG A 175 13.61 2.68 0.37
N ALA A 176 13.85 3.79 1.06
CA ALA A 176 13.15 4.15 2.28
C ALA A 176 11.65 4.31 2.05
N LEU A 177 11.27 5.08 1.03
CA LEU A 177 9.86 5.29 0.69
C LEU A 177 9.18 3.98 0.26
N ARG A 178 9.90 3.09 -0.43
CA ARG A 178 9.40 1.75 -0.79
C ARG A 178 9.11 0.93 0.46
N ALA A 179 10.08 0.82 1.37
CA ALA A 179 9.93 0.08 2.62
C ALA A 179 8.77 0.63 3.46
N MET A 180 8.63 1.95 3.56
CA MET A 180 7.53 2.61 4.28
C MET A 180 6.16 2.29 3.68
N ARG A 181 6.03 2.34 2.36
CA ARG A 181 4.76 2.07 1.67
C ARG A 181 4.37 0.60 1.76
N GLN A 182 5.34 -0.29 1.64
CA GLN A 182 5.13 -1.72 1.81
C GLN A 182 4.73 -2.05 3.26
N ALA A 183 5.39 -1.43 4.25
CA ALA A 183 5.02 -1.59 5.66
C ALA A 183 3.61 -1.07 5.93
N ALA A 184 3.27 0.11 5.40
CA ALA A 184 1.92 0.66 5.49
C ALA A 184 0.86 -0.27 4.89
N ALA A 185 1.16 -0.92 3.75
CA ALA A 185 0.26 -1.89 3.14
C ALA A 185 0.04 -3.12 4.04
N GLN A 186 1.12 -3.67 4.60
CA GLN A 186 1.04 -4.85 5.47
C GLN A 186 0.31 -4.54 6.79
N GLU A 187 0.46 -3.34 7.34
CA GLU A 187 -0.28 -2.89 8.53
C GLU A 187 -1.78 -2.73 8.29
N LEU A 188 -2.23 -2.32 7.10
CA LEU A 188 -3.67 -2.37 6.74
C LEU A 188 -4.24 -3.79 6.85
N GLY A 189 -3.39 -4.81 6.70
CA GLY A 189 -3.74 -6.22 6.88
C GLY A 189 -3.74 -6.69 8.34
N ARG A 190 -3.05 -6.03 9.28
CA ARG A 190 -2.89 -6.52 10.67
C ARG A 190 -4.11 -6.21 11.56
N ALA A 191 -4.28 -6.99 12.64
CA ALA A 191 -5.40 -6.88 13.59
C ALA A 191 -5.07 -6.06 14.86
N THR A 192 -3.79 -5.79 15.10
CA THR A 192 -3.28 -5.03 16.26
C THR A 192 -3.22 -3.53 15.98
N ARG A 193 -2.92 -2.73 17.02
CA ARG A 193 -2.80 -1.27 16.93
C ARG A 193 -1.80 -0.88 15.83
N SER A 194 -2.30 -0.46 14.68
CA SER A 194 -1.49 -0.06 13.54
C SER A 194 -0.89 1.33 13.76
N ALA A 195 0.35 1.53 13.33
CA ALA A 195 0.87 2.88 13.12
C ALA A 195 0.32 3.45 11.80
N ARG A 196 0.15 4.76 11.74
CA ARG A 196 0.02 5.48 10.46
C ARG A 196 1.41 5.66 9.84
N TYR A 197 1.49 5.76 8.52
CA TYR A 197 2.75 5.94 7.82
C TYR A 197 2.71 7.23 7.02
N ALA A 198 3.81 7.99 7.02
CA ALA A 198 3.98 9.19 6.23
C ALA A 198 5.46 9.46 5.95
N TRP A 199 5.76 10.43 5.10
CA TRP A 199 7.13 10.91 4.93
C TRP A 199 7.23 12.43 4.77
N LEU A 200 8.40 12.97 5.13
CA LEU A 200 8.74 14.38 5.06
C LEU A 200 9.97 14.59 4.17
N ASP A 201 9.88 15.56 3.26
CA ASP A 201 11.00 16.05 2.46
C ASP A 201 11.79 17.07 3.28
N ALA A 202 12.96 16.68 3.79
CA ALA A 202 13.80 17.54 4.62
C ALA A 202 14.33 18.77 3.87
N GLY A 203 14.53 18.68 2.54
CA GLY A 203 14.94 19.84 1.75
C GLY A 203 13.83 20.88 1.58
N ARG A 204 12.58 20.46 1.59
CA ARG A 204 11.41 21.38 1.56
C ARG A 204 11.05 21.91 2.94
N HIS A 205 11.26 21.13 3.98
CA HIS A 205 10.87 21.47 5.36
C HIS A 205 12.03 21.29 6.36
N PRO A 206 13.16 22.01 6.19
CA PRO A 206 14.37 21.78 6.97
C PRO A 206 14.19 22.03 8.47
N ARG A 207 13.44 23.07 8.84
CA ARG A 207 13.14 23.37 10.26
C ARG A 207 12.30 22.28 10.93
N LEU A 208 11.34 21.71 10.21
CA LEU A 208 10.51 20.63 10.72
C LEU A 208 11.31 19.34 10.83
N ALA A 209 12.10 18.99 9.81
CA ALA A 209 13.01 17.86 9.83
C ALA A 209 13.98 17.94 11.02
N ALA A 210 14.63 19.10 11.22
CA ALA A 210 15.53 19.32 12.35
C ALA A 210 14.84 19.22 13.73
N SER A 211 13.55 19.58 13.83
CA SER A 211 12.79 19.43 15.09
C SER A 211 12.39 17.98 15.40
N LEU A 212 12.33 17.13 14.37
CA LEU A 212 11.93 15.73 14.47
C LEU A 212 13.16 14.82 14.68
N LEU A 213 14.26 15.14 14.01
CA LEU A 213 15.56 14.50 14.19
C LEU A 213 16.16 14.95 15.53
N SER A 214 16.60 14.02 16.38
CA SER A 214 17.21 14.39 17.66
C SER A 214 18.53 15.13 17.46
N GLU A 215 18.90 16.06 18.35
CA GLU A 215 20.17 16.81 18.32
C GLU A 215 21.42 15.90 18.22
N ARG A 216 21.31 14.63 18.62
CA ARG A 216 22.38 13.63 18.56
C ARG A 216 22.72 13.17 17.14
N GLN A 217 21.88 13.45 16.15
CA GLN A 217 22.03 12.90 14.80
C GLN A 217 22.68 13.86 13.79
N GLY A 218 22.81 15.15 14.13
CA GLY A 218 23.37 16.18 13.24
C GLY A 218 22.48 16.52 12.04
N GLU A 219 22.86 17.55 11.26
CA GLU A 219 22.10 18.03 10.09
C GLU A 219 22.13 17.04 8.90
N ASP A 220 23.03 16.05 8.91
CA ASP A 220 23.20 15.00 7.89
C ASP A 220 22.46 13.67 8.23
N ALA A 221 21.53 13.69 9.20
CA ALA A 221 20.89 12.49 9.74
C ALA A 221 19.85 11.79 8.85
N ALA A 222 19.53 12.35 7.68
CA ALA A 222 18.54 11.78 6.77
C ALA A 222 19.23 10.81 5.77
N PRO A 223 18.61 9.66 5.44
CA PRO A 223 17.26 9.26 5.79
C PRO A 223 17.10 8.64 7.19
N ALA A 224 16.03 9.01 7.90
CA ALA A 224 15.71 8.47 9.23
C ALA A 224 14.25 8.02 9.34
N LEU A 225 13.99 7.03 10.19
CA LEU A 225 12.65 6.58 10.58
C LEU A 225 12.35 7.05 12.01
N ILE A 226 11.21 7.71 12.19
CA ILE A 226 10.76 8.20 13.49
C ILE A 226 9.40 7.57 13.76
N VAL A 227 9.27 6.82 14.85
CA VAL A 227 7.98 6.33 15.31
C VAL A 227 7.57 7.12 16.55
N LEU A 228 6.37 7.68 16.57
CA LEU A 228 5.91 8.50 17.68
C LEU A 228 4.42 8.42 17.93
N ASP A 229 4.06 8.77 19.16
CA ASP A 229 2.71 8.85 19.66
C ASP A 229 2.56 10.18 20.38
N LEU A 230 1.87 11.13 19.74
CA LEU A 230 1.67 12.49 20.27
C LEU A 230 0.79 12.47 21.53
N GLN A 231 -0.16 11.55 21.62
CA GLN A 231 -1.07 11.45 22.76
C GLN A 231 -0.32 10.95 24.00
N ARG A 232 0.58 9.99 23.82
CA ARG A 232 1.39 9.42 24.89
C ARG A 232 2.72 10.13 25.10
N ARG A 233 3.07 11.11 24.27
CA ARG A 233 4.35 11.85 24.30
C ARG A 233 5.56 10.91 24.26
N ARG A 234 5.51 9.94 23.35
CA ARG A 234 6.53 8.90 23.14
C ARG A 234 7.13 9.04 21.76
N ARG A 235 8.45 8.85 21.62
CA ARG A 235 9.13 8.72 20.33
C ARG A 235 10.20 7.63 20.38
N ALA A 236 10.44 7.00 19.26
CA ALA A 236 11.65 6.27 18.94
C ALA A 236 12.20 6.84 17.63
N THR A 237 13.49 7.14 17.59
CA THR A 237 14.17 7.53 16.35
C THR A 237 15.15 6.45 16.00
N VAL A 238 15.02 5.90 14.81
CA VAL A 238 15.91 4.86 14.28
C VAL A 238 16.49 5.38 12.97
N VAL A 239 17.81 5.26 12.83
CA VAL A 239 18.48 5.42 11.53
C VAL A 239 18.67 3.99 11.02
N PRO A 240 17.81 3.49 10.11
CA PRO A 240 17.97 2.14 9.61
C PRO A 240 19.28 2.10 8.80
N TRP A 241 20.21 1.22 9.20
CA TRP A 241 21.42 0.94 8.42
C TRP A 241 21.08 0.29 7.07
N ASP A 242 19.89 -0.33 6.96
CA ASP A 242 19.28 -0.83 5.74
C ASP A 242 17.75 -0.59 5.77
N TRP A 243 17.20 -0.05 4.68
CA TRP A 243 15.78 0.28 4.54
C TRP A 243 15.03 -0.90 3.92
N THR A 244 14.61 -1.84 4.77
CA THR A 244 13.74 -2.96 4.39
C THR A 244 12.36 -2.84 5.04
N THR A 245 11.34 -3.45 4.41
CA THR A 245 9.99 -3.53 4.99
C THR A 245 10.00 -4.14 6.39
N GLY A 246 10.78 -5.21 6.59
CA GLY A 246 10.92 -5.87 7.90
C GLY A 246 11.49 -4.92 8.94
N ALA A 247 12.58 -4.21 8.63
CA ALA A 247 13.17 -3.25 9.56
C ALA A 247 12.21 -2.12 9.96
N VAL A 248 11.38 -1.65 9.02
CA VAL A 248 10.34 -0.64 9.33
C VAL A 248 9.27 -1.21 10.27
N LEU A 249 8.78 -2.42 9.99
CA LEU A 249 7.76 -3.07 10.82
C LEU A 249 8.30 -3.41 12.21
N ASP A 250 9.51 -3.96 12.31
CA ASP A 250 10.17 -4.28 13.57
C ASP A 250 10.32 -3.03 14.45
N CYS A 251 10.70 -1.89 13.86
CA CYS A 251 10.80 -0.62 14.56
C CYS A 251 9.45 -0.16 15.13
N VAL A 252 8.37 -0.30 14.35
CA VAL A 252 7.01 0.01 14.79
C VAL A 252 6.56 -0.94 15.90
N ASP A 253 6.78 -2.24 15.74
CA ASP A 253 6.41 -3.26 16.72
C ASP A 253 7.17 -3.08 18.04
N ASP A 254 8.48 -2.78 17.99
CA ASP A 254 9.29 -2.46 19.17
C ASP A 254 8.81 -1.19 19.88
N PHE A 255 8.47 -0.13 19.14
CA PHE A 255 7.89 1.09 19.71
C PHE A 255 6.55 0.82 20.42
N LEU A 256 5.67 0.04 19.77
CA LEU A 256 4.38 -0.36 20.32
C LEU A 256 4.54 -1.23 21.58
N ALA A 257 5.58 -2.07 21.63
CA ALA A 257 5.97 -2.87 22.79
C ALA A 257 6.72 -2.07 23.87
N GLY A 258 7.14 -0.83 23.60
CA GLY A 258 7.83 0.04 24.56
C GLY A 258 9.35 -0.08 24.60
N LYS A 259 9.96 -0.75 23.63
CA LYS A 259 11.42 -0.84 23.51
C LYS A 259 11.99 0.35 22.76
N GLY A 260 13.13 0.88 23.21
CA GLY A 260 13.82 1.98 22.53
C GLY A 260 13.05 3.31 22.52
N VAL A 261 12.09 3.47 23.43
CA VAL A 261 11.21 4.64 23.50
C VAL A 261 11.76 5.67 24.47
N GLU A 262 11.87 6.91 24.01
CA GLU A 262 12.04 8.08 24.86
C GLU A 262 10.65 8.56 25.33
N GLU A 263 10.49 8.78 26.63
CA GLU A 263 9.26 9.28 27.26
C GLU A 263 9.39 10.73 27.69
N GLY A 264 8.26 11.42 27.85
CA GLY A 264 8.23 12.78 28.37
C GLY A 264 8.72 13.82 27.37
N ILE A 265 8.65 13.54 26.07
CA ILE A 265 9.02 14.51 25.04
C ILE A 265 8.06 15.68 25.14
N GLU A 266 8.57 16.79 25.65
CA GLU A 266 7.89 18.05 25.54
C GLU A 266 7.85 18.40 24.05
N VAL A 267 6.63 18.53 23.50
CA VAL A 267 6.38 19.22 22.22
C VAL A 267 6.66 20.73 22.39
N ARG A 268 7.68 21.12 23.19
CA ARG A 268 8.10 22.50 23.44
C ARG A 268 9.05 23.02 22.36
N ALA A 269 9.69 22.14 21.58
CA ALA A 269 10.50 22.58 20.45
C ALA A 269 9.66 23.12 19.26
N MET A 270 8.35 22.82 19.20
CA MET A 270 7.53 23.14 18.03
C MET A 270 6.66 24.40 18.17
N HIS A 271 6.49 24.96 19.36
CA HIS A 271 5.73 26.21 19.54
C HIS A 271 6.50 27.49 19.16
N ARG A 272 7.84 27.42 19.02
CA ARG A 272 8.67 28.58 18.68
C ARG A 272 9.01 28.74 17.20
N LEU A 273 8.55 27.84 16.33
CA LEU A 273 8.82 27.90 14.88
C LEU A 273 7.66 28.49 14.06
N GLY A 274 6.69 29.11 14.74
CA GLY A 274 5.60 29.88 14.14
C GLY A 274 5.76 31.38 14.37
N SER A 275 6.86 31.94 13.86
CA SER A 275 7.03 33.38 13.59
C SER A 275 8.10 33.55 12.53
#